data_AF-A0A2H0YHN3-F1
#
_entry.id   AF-A0A2H0YHN3-F1
#
_cell.length_a   1.000
_cell.length_b   1.000
_cell.length_c   1.000
_cell.angle_alpha   90.00
_cell.angle_beta   90.00
_cell.angle_gamma   90.00
#
_symmetry.space_group_name_H-M   'P 1'
#
loop_
_entity.id
_entity.type
_entity.pdbx_description
1 polymer ?
#
loop_
_entity_poly.entity_id
_entity_poly.type
_entity_poly.pdbx_seq_one_letter_code
_entity_poly.pdbx_strand_id
1 'polypeptide(L)'
;CLGFSAKGSSASGGEDERQWTAGEWKKAQGIGIYDKMNEAYREITFHDYFQNNKLDSGKAKLLYRACYDLGEFKRFLFGTRFFDIYDVEKEVIEKIKEDEEELLNFGYRWVRFTLFNEEIFKLKDKEMDKLLKSKPTCR
;
A
#
# COMPACT_ATOMS: atom_id res chain seq x y z
N CYS A 1 25.34 -21.18 10.92
CA CYS A 1 25.08 -21.09 9.47
C CYS A 1 24.06 -22.15 9.07
N LEU A 2 22.77 -21.85 9.22
CA LEU A 2 21.70 -22.73 8.74
C LEU A 2 21.38 -22.31 7.30
N GLY A 3 21.95 -23.02 6.33
CA GLY A 3 21.66 -22.84 4.92
C GLY A 3 20.32 -23.50 4.57
N PHE A 4 19.34 -22.71 4.17
CA PHE A 4 18.10 -23.20 3.59
C PHE A 4 18.38 -23.65 2.15
N SER A 5 18.37 -24.97 1.92
CA SER A 5 18.40 -25.54 0.57
C SER A 5 16.96 -25.83 0.14
N ALA A 6 16.38 -24.92 -0.65
CA ALA A 6 15.06 -25.14 -1.25
C ALA A 6 15.21 -26.11 -2.44
N LYS A 7 14.88 -27.39 -2.24
CA LYS A 7 14.64 -28.33 -3.34
C LYS A 7 13.23 -28.08 -3.88
N GLY A 8 13.14 -27.54 -5.09
CA GLY A 8 11.89 -27.44 -5.83
C GLY A 8 11.35 -28.84 -6.13
N SER A 9 10.16 -29.13 -5.62
CA SER A 9 9.42 -30.36 -5.88
C SER A 9 8.91 -30.35 -7.31
N SER A 10 9.36 -31.32 -8.10
CA SER A 10 8.86 -31.62 -9.44
C SER A 10 7.39 -32.07 -9.37
N ALA A 11 6.54 -31.53 -10.26
CA ALA A 11 5.24 -32.12 -10.57
C ALA A 11 5.22 -32.44 -12.07
N SER A 12 5.18 -33.75 -12.37
CA SER A 12 5.16 -34.30 -13.72
C SER A 12 3.74 -34.33 -14.31
N GLY A 13 3.58 -33.85 -15.54
CA GLY A 13 2.36 -34.05 -16.33
C GLY A 13 2.49 -33.56 -17.78
N GLY A 14 2.71 -34.50 -18.71
CA GLY A 14 2.19 -34.49 -20.09
C GLY A 14 2.76 -33.53 -21.15
N GLU A 15 3.61 -34.07 -22.03
CA GLU A 15 3.84 -33.74 -23.45
C GLU A 15 3.63 -32.28 -23.93
N ASP A 16 4.59 -31.42 -23.59
CA ASP A 16 5.29 -30.52 -24.52
C ASP A 16 6.48 -29.95 -23.73
N GLU A 17 7.69 -30.43 -23.97
CA GLU A 17 8.90 -30.05 -23.21
C GLU A 17 9.37 -28.63 -23.53
N ARG A 18 8.51 -27.64 -23.30
CA ARG A 18 8.94 -26.26 -23.20
C ARG A 18 9.59 -26.10 -21.84
N GLN A 19 10.92 -26.01 -21.79
CA GLN A 19 11.63 -25.61 -20.59
C GLN A 19 11.25 -24.16 -20.26
N TRP A 20 10.45 -23.98 -19.22
CA TRP A 20 10.09 -22.65 -18.72
C TRP A 20 11.13 -22.20 -17.70
N THR A 21 11.70 -21.01 -17.88
CA THR A 21 12.36 -20.35 -16.74
C THR A 21 11.31 -19.96 -15.69
N ALA A 22 11.72 -19.84 -14.43
CA ALA A 22 10.81 -19.42 -13.35
C ALA A 22 10.09 -18.09 -13.67
N GLY A 23 10.75 -17.19 -14.39
CA GLY A 23 10.16 -15.92 -14.85
C GLY A 23 9.12 -16.11 -15.96
N GLU A 24 9.36 -17.00 -16.92
CA GLU A 24 8.41 -17.28 -18.02
C GLU A 24 7.18 -18.05 -17.52
N TRP A 25 7.37 -18.99 -16.59
CA TRP A 25 6.27 -19.71 -15.94
C TRP A 25 5.36 -18.75 -15.16
N LYS A 26 5.95 -17.84 -14.37
CA LYS A 26 5.19 -16.80 -13.65
C LYS A 26 4.38 -15.90 -14.59
N LYS A 27 4.98 -15.50 -15.72
CA LYS A 27 4.33 -14.65 -16.71
C LYS A 27 3.18 -15.39 -17.42
N ALA A 28 3.37 -16.66 -17.75
CA ALA A 28 2.35 -17.51 -18.36
C ALA A 28 1.15 -17.78 -17.45
N GLN A 29 1.35 -17.73 -16.12
CA GLN A 29 0.29 -17.90 -15.10
C GLN A 29 -0.36 -16.57 -14.66
N GLY A 30 0.02 -15.42 -15.24
CA GLY A 30 -0.53 -14.11 -14.86
C GLY A 30 -0.06 -13.59 -13.48
N ILE A 31 0.99 -14.18 -12.91
CA ILE A 31 1.48 -13.89 -11.53
C ILE A 31 2.20 -12.53 -11.44
N GLY A 32 2.54 -11.90 -12.57
CA GLY A 32 3.22 -10.60 -12.58
C GLY A 32 2.44 -9.45 -11.95
N ILE A 33 1.10 -9.47 -12.00
CA ILE A 33 0.23 -8.47 -11.36
C ILE A 33 0.23 -8.66 -9.84
N TYR A 34 0.22 -9.92 -9.38
CA TYR A 34 0.32 -10.26 -7.98
C TYR A 34 1.66 -9.85 -7.35
N ASP A 35 2.78 -9.89 -8.10
CA ASP A 35 4.09 -9.50 -7.57
C ASP A 35 4.15 -7.99 -7.24
N LYS A 36 3.52 -7.10 -8.03
CA LYS A 36 3.48 -5.65 -7.75
C LYS A 36 2.52 -5.30 -6.60
N MET A 37 1.32 -5.88 -6.59
CA MET A 37 0.39 -5.69 -5.46
C MET A 37 0.98 -6.23 -4.16
N ASN A 38 1.75 -7.33 -4.22
CA ASN A 38 2.50 -7.84 -3.08
C ASN A 38 3.59 -6.88 -2.60
N GLU A 39 4.20 -6.10 -3.48
CA GLU A 39 5.31 -5.21 -3.11
C GLU A 39 4.81 -4.07 -2.23
N ALA A 40 3.79 -3.31 -2.66
CA ALA A 40 3.20 -2.24 -1.86
C ALA A 40 2.59 -2.75 -0.54
N TYR A 41 1.98 -3.93 -0.56
CA TYR A 41 1.48 -4.58 0.65
C TYR A 41 2.61 -5.02 1.59
N ARG A 42 3.73 -5.52 1.04
CA ARG A 42 4.92 -5.90 1.82
C ARG A 42 5.57 -4.69 2.47
N GLU A 43 5.69 -3.58 1.75
CA GLU A 43 6.26 -2.34 2.28
C GLU A 43 5.54 -1.87 3.54
N ILE A 44 4.21 -2.06 3.59
CA ILE A 44 3.43 -1.72 4.79
C ILE A 44 3.60 -2.80 5.86
N THR A 45 3.30 -4.05 5.54
CA THR A 45 3.20 -5.12 6.56
C THR A 45 4.54 -5.46 7.21
N PHE A 46 5.64 -5.32 6.48
CA PHE A 46 6.99 -5.55 6.99
C PHE A 46 7.71 -4.26 7.40
N HIS A 47 7.01 -3.13 7.47
CA HIS A 47 7.63 -1.86 7.84
C HIS A 47 8.22 -1.91 9.26
N ASP A 48 9.41 -1.34 9.43
CA ASP A 48 10.14 -1.30 10.72
C ASP A 48 9.37 -0.62 11.84
N TYR A 49 8.39 0.22 11.49
CA TYR A 49 7.45 0.82 12.44
C TYR A 49 6.83 -0.23 13.37
N PHE A 50 6.44 -1.39 12.83
CA PHE A 50 5.79 -2.46 13.61
C PHE A 50 6.74 -3.24 14.52
N GLN A 51 8.05 -3.15 14.32
CA GLN A 51 9.04 -3.77 15.22
C GLN A 51 9.17 -2.98 16.53
N ASN A 52 9.03 -1.66 16.45
CA ASN A 52 9.31 -0.76 17.56
C ASN A 52 8.03 -0.12 18.16
N ASN A 53 6.88 -0.25 17.50
CA ASN A 53 5.63 0.39 17.90
C ASN A 53 4.48 -0.61 17.94
N LYS A 54 3.58 -0.43 18.92
CA LYS A 54 2.29 -1.12 18.94
C LYS A 54 1.21 -0.21 18.37
N LEU A 55 0.29 -0.79 17.61
CA LEU A 55 -0.90 -0.09 17.16
C LEU A 55 -1.86 0.10 18.33
N ASP A 56 -2.20 1.34 18.65
CA ASP A 56 -3.38 1.64 19.43
C ASP A 56 -4.66 1.32 18.62
N SER A 57 -5.81 1.31 19.30
CA SER A 57 -7.09 0.98 18.68
C SER A 57 -7.48 1.92 17.53
N GLY A 58 -7.08 3.20 17.60
CA GLY A 58 -7.34 4.18 16.56
C GLY A 58 -6.51 3.92 15.31
N LYS A 59 -5.20 3.72 15.48
CA LYS A 59 -4.28 3.39 14.38
C LYS A 59 -4.60 2.04 13.74
N ALA A 60 -4.96 1.04 14.54
CA ALA A 60 -5.40 -0.27 14.03
C ALA A 60 -6.68 -0.14 13.18
N LYS A 61 -7.65 0.67 13.63
CA LYS A 61 -8.88 0.93 12.88
C LYS A 61 -8.62 1.66 11.56
N LEU A 62 -7.69 2.62 11.56
CA LEU A 62 -7.28 3.33 10.35
C LEU A 62 -6.67 2.36 9.33
N LEU A 63 -5.70 1.54 9.77
CA LEU A 63 -5.07 0.51 8.93
C LEU A 63 -6.11 -0.46 8.36
N TYR A 64 -7.01 -0.97 9.22
CA TYR A 64 -8.06 -1.90 8.81
C TYR A 64 -8.95 -1.31 7.73
N ARG A 65 -9.41 -0.06 7.92
CA ARG A 65 -10.25 0.63 6.94
C ARG A 65 -9.54 0.78 5.61
N ALA A 66 -8.29 1.26 5.62
CA ALA A 66 -7.53 1.53 4.40
C ALA A 66 -7.14 0.28 3.60
N CYS A 67 -6.98 -0.88 4.25
CA CYS A 67 -6.49 -2.10 3.60
C CYS A 67 -7.56 -3.18 3.38
N TYR A 68 -8.62 -3.21 4.19
CA TYR A 68 -9.59 -4.32 4.20
C TYR A 68 -11.04 -3.87 4.01
N ASP A 69 -11.40 -2.66 4.43
CA ASP A 69 -12.75 -2.11 4.22
C ASP A 69 -12.69 -0.90 3.27
N LEU A 70 -12.42 -1.20 2.00
CA LEU A 70 -12.31 -0.20 0.94
C LEU A 70 -13.61 0.60 0.75
N GLY A 71 -14.76 -0.01 1.00
CA GLY A 71 -16.06 0.67 0.95
C GLY A 71 -16.16 1.78 2.00
N GLU A 72 -15.85 1.48 3.26
CA GLU A 72 -15.74 2.51 4.30
C GLU A 72 -14.62 3.50 3.98
N PHE A 73 -13.46 3.05 3.51
CA PHE A 73 -12.36 3.95 3.17
C PHE A 73 -12.74 4.98 2.11
N LYS A 74 -13.38 4.54 1.04
CA LYS A 74 -13.94 5.39 -0.01
C LYS A 74 -14.94 6.39 0.55
N ARG A 75 -15.88 5.94 1.41
CA ARG A 75 -16.82 6.84 2.11
C ARG A 75 -16.10 7.89 2.94
N PHE A 76 -14.98 7.56 3.58
CA PHE A 76 -14.19 8.53 4.31
C PHE A 76 -13.55 9.57 3.38
N LEU A 77 -12.92 9.12 2.29
CA LEU A 77 -12.24 10.04 1.35
C LEU A 77 -13.21 11.04 0.72
N PHE A 78 -14.36 10.55 0.25
CA PHE A 78 -15.34 11.38 -0.47
C PHE A 78 -16.43 12.00 0.41
N GLY A 79 -16.64 11.48 1.61
CA GLY A 79 -17.62 11.98 2.57
C GLY A 79 -17.04 12.98 3.58
N THR A 80 -15.73 13.21 3.55
CA THR A 80 -15.05 14.20 4.40
C THR A 80 -14.33 15.25 3.56
N ARG A 81 -13.72 16.24 4.22
CA ARG A 81 -12.94 17.31 3.58
C ARG A 81 -11.53 16.87 3.16
N PHE A 82 -11.28 15.57 2.99
CA PHE A 82 -9.95 15.04 2.69
C PHE A 82 -9.35 15.72 1.45
N PHE A 83 -10.07 15.74 0.33
CA PHE A 83 -9.61 16.35 -0.92
C PHE A 83 -9.70 17.89 -0.94
N ASP A 84 -10.33 18.52 0.06
CA ASP A 84 -10.27 19.97 0.24
C ASP A 84 -8.97 20.40 0.94
N ILE A 85 -8.42 19.51 1.77
CA ILE A 85 -7.26 19.77 2.62
C ILE A 85 -5.97 19.37 1.90
N TYR A 86 -5.96 18.17 1.31
CA TYR A 86 -4.77 17.62 0.64
C TYR A 86 -4.80 17.87 -0.87
N ASP A 87 -3.62 18.17 -1.40
CA ASP A 87 -3.37 18.37 -2.82
C ASP A 87 -3.21 17.01 -3.50
N VAL A 88 -4.31 16.53 -4.07
CA VAL A 88 -4.37 15.29 -4.83
C VAL A 88 -4.86 15.62 -6.23
N GLU A 89 -4.14 15.13 -7.23
CA GLU A 89 -4.43 15.35 -8.65
C GLU A 89 -5.83 14.82 -9.02
N LYS A 90 -6.56 15.59 -9.83
CA LYS A 90 -7.93 15.27 -10.24
C LYS A 90 -8.05 13.89 -10.89
N GLU A 91 -7.07 13.53 -11.69
CA GLU A 91 -6.98 12.23 -12.36
C GLU A 91 -6.88 11.06 -11.37
N VAL A 92 -6.13 11.23 -10.28
CA VAL A 92 -6.06 10.24 -9.20
C VAL A 92 -7.41 10.13 -8.49
N ILE A 93 -8.06 11.26 -8.20
CA ILE A 93 -9.38 11.27 -7.55
C ILE A 93 -10.44 10.56 -8.40
N GLU A 94 -10.41 10.75 -9.71
CA GLU A 94 -11.31 10.09 -10.65
C GLU A 94 -11.04 8.58 -10.72
N LYS A 95 -9.77 8.16 -10.78
CA LYS A 95 -9.39 6.74 -10.79
C LYS A 95 -9.83 5.99 -9.53
N ILE A 96 -9.50 6.50 -8.34
CA ILE A 96 -9.89 5.83 -7.07
C ILE A 96 -11.40 5.80 -6.83
N LYS A 97 -12.18 6.55 -7.62
CA LYS A 97 -13.64 6.50 -7.60
C LYS A 97 -14.20 5.31 -8.37
N GLU A 98 -13.50 4.81 -9.38
CA GLU A 98 -14.01 3.78 -10.29
C GLU A 98 -13.23 2.46 -10.21
N ASP A 99 -11.98 2.51 -9.76
CA ASP A 99 -11.07 1.38 -9.69
C ASP A 99 -10.70 1.05 -8.22
N GLU A 100 -11.06 -0.16 -7.77
CA GLU A 100 -10.76 -0.65 -6.43
C GLU A 100 -9.26 -0.91 -6.20
N GLU A 101 -8.50 -1.29 -7.23
CA GLU A 101 -7.06 -1.51 -7.13
C GLU A 101 -6.35 -0.16 -6.92
N GLU A 102 -6.74 0.87 -7.67
CA GLU A 102 -6.24 2.23 -7.47
C GLU A 102 -6.62 2.77 -6.08
N LEU A 103 -7.85 2.47 -5.60
CA LEU A 103 -8.28 2.85 -4.25
C LEU A 103 -7.46 2.14 -3.16
N LEU A 104 -7.15 0.86 -3.33
CA LEU A 104 -6.32 0.10 -2.38
C LEU A 104 -4.89 0.65 -2.37
N ASN A 105 -4.30 0.91 -3.53
CA ASN A 105 -2.98 1.55 -3.66
C ASN A 105 -2.96 2.94 -3.00
N PHE A 106 -4.05 3.70 -3.12
CA PHE A 106 -4.21 4.96 -2.40
C PHE A 106 -4.31 4.75 -0.89
N GLY A 107 -4.99 3.70 -0.44
CA GLY A 107 -5.03 3.26 0.95
C GLY A 107 -3.64 2.98 1.51
N TYR A 108 -2.78 2.33 0.75
CA TYR A 108 -1.39 2.08 1.13
C TYR A 108 -0.60 3.37 1.33
N ARG A 109 -0.71 4.32 0.41
CA ARG A 109 -0.12 5.66 0.54
C ARG A 109 -0.64 6.39 1.78
N TRP A 110 -1.94 6.27 2.06
CA TRP A 110 -2.56 6.86 3.25
C TRP A 110 -2.03 6.26 4.56
N VAL A 111 -1.85 4.95 4.61
CA VAL A 111 -1.25 4.27 5.77
C VAL A 111 0.18 4.75 6.00
N ARG A 112 1.01 4.80 4.96
CA ARG A 112 2.40 5.29 5.06
C ARG A 112 2.46 6.74 5.56
N PHE A 113 1.58 7.61 5.06
CA PHE A 113 1.49 9.00 5.52
C PHE A 113 1.09 9.09 7.01
N THR A 114 0.08 8.32 7.44
CA THR A 114 -0.49 8.46 8.79
C THR A 114 0.24 7.67 9.87
N LEU A 115 0.72 6.47 9.57
CA LEU A 115 1.39 5.61 10.54
C LEU A 115 2.90 5.80 10.55
N PHE A 116 3.50 6.02 9.37
CA PHE A 116 4.96 6.11 9.25
C PHE A 116 5.44 7.57 9.13
N ASN A 117 4.52 8.53 9.13
CA ASN A 117 4.81 9.97 9.04
C ASN A 117 5.60 10.35 7.78
N GLU A 118 5.44 9.60 6.68
CA GLU A 118 6.09 9.91 5.41
C GLU A 118 5.40 11.09 4.70
N GLU A 119 6.17 11.97 4.06
CA GLU A 119 5.66 13.15 3.34
C GLU A 119 5.05 12.79 1.97
N ILE A 120 3.96 12.03 1.96
CA ILE A 120 3.30 11.55 0.73
C ILE A 120 2.23 12.53 0.21
N PHE A 121 1.47 13.16 1.11
CA PHE A 121 0.42 14.11 0.77
C PHE A 121 0.85 15.52 1.17
N LYS A 122 0.65 16.47 0.26
CA LYS A 122 0.88 17.90 0.52
C LYS A 122 -0.43 18.58 0.86
N LEU A 123 -0.39 19.61 1.68
CA LEU A 123 -1.56 20.45 1.91
C LEU A 123 -1.75 21.44 0.76
N LYS A 124 -3.01 21.74 0.42
CA LYS A 124 -3.35 22.79 -0.53
C LYS A 124 -2.99 24.18 0.00
N ASP A 125 -3.18 24.38 1.30
CA ASP A 125 -2.82 25.60 1.98
C ASP A 125 -1.32 25.60 2.33
N LYS A 126 -0.58 26.47 1.63
CA LYS A 126 0.87 26.62 1.78
C LYS A 126 1.29 27.25 3.11
N GLU A 127 0.42 28.02 3.76
CA GLU A 127 0.70 28.57 5.08
C GLU A 127 0.53 27.50 6.16
N MET A 128 -0.52 26.69 6.06
CA MET A 128 -0.72 25.53 6.93
C MET A 128 0.37 24.47 6.77
N ASP A 129 0.85 24.23 5.54
CA ASP A 129 1.98 23.32 5.26
C ASP A 129 3.27 23.79 5.97
N LYS A 130 3.58 25.08 5.88
CA LYS A 130 4.73 25.68 6.58
C LYS A 130 4.58 25.57 8.10
N LEU A 131 3.38 25.79 8.63
CA LEU A 131 3.12 25.72 10.07
C LEU A 131 3.32 24.30 10.62
N LEU A 132 2.84 23.26 9.92
CA LEU A 132 3.06 21.87 10.33
C LEU A 132 4.55 21.48 10.31
N LYS A 133 5.29 21.95 9.30
CA LYS A 133 6.75 21.71 9.19
C LYS A 133 7.58 22.51 10.19
N SER A 134 7.07 23.64 10.66
CA SER A 134 7.73 24.50 11.65
C SER A 134 7.49 24.07 13.10
N LYS A 135 6.53 23.16 13.34
CA LYS A 135 6.17 22.76 14.70
C LYS A 135 7.30 21.91 15.26
N PRO A 136 8.01 22.35 16.33
CA PRO A 136 9.02 21.52 16.95
C PRO A 136 8.34 20.26 17.46
N THR A 137 8.81 19.10 17.00
CA THR A 137 8.43 17.80 17.58
C THR A 137 8.73 17.87 19.07
N CYS A 138 7.66 18.01 19.86
CA CYS A 138 7.73 17.93 21.30
C CYS A 138 8.27 16.54 21.63
N ARG A 139 9.49 16.53 22.16
CA ARG A 139 10.25 15.31 22.47
C ARG A 139 9.68 14.62 23.69
#